data_AF-A0A938SF46-F1
#
_entry.id   AF-A0A938SF46-F1
#
_cell.length_a   1.000
_cell.length_b   1.000
_cell.length_c   1.000
_cell.angle_alpha   90.00
_cell.angle_beta   90.00
_cell.angle_gamma   90.00
#
_symmetry.space_group_name_H-M   'P 1'
#
loop_
_entity.id
_entity.type
_entity.pdbx_description
1 polymer ?
#
loop_
_entity_poly.entity_id
_entity_poly.type
_entity_poly.pdbx_seq_one_letter_code
_entity_poly.pdbx_strand_id
1 'polypeptide(L)'
;EYKRWADDMPLTSNYPLRGGKATVFEGGTREPMFVVWPGTVQPGSKCTEVVSSVDFYPTILEMVGLKPKSGQILDGESIMPLLKQTGKLKREAIFCHFPHSMGQRSPAATWVRKGDWKLIRVYDTAEPFTEPYHLYNLKDDLSETNNLAAKMPEKVKELDALIDKFLKDTGAVVPIPNPKYDPKAAALGGWVDKTDSADVQNGILKLQLASPGAFIATASLQHAGEAIFRLRLRSLAGGPGKMTWRTADQKEFVEVQVVPFDLPGDGQWHEVSVKVPAKGTLVHVRLYPASKPGAVEIDWIRLCQADGTELKVWDFGK
;
A
#
# COMPACT_ATOMS: atom_id res chain seq x y z
N GLU A 1 -10.12 26.27 4.07
CA GLU A 1 -10.14 27.10 2.84
C GLU A 1 -9.72 26.39 1.54
N TYR A 2 -9.06 25.22 1.55
CA TYR A 2 -8.66 24.53 0.30
C TYR A 2 -9.81 23.92 -0.51
N LYS A 3 -10.95 23.61 0.13
CA LYS A 3 -12.12 22.97 -0.51
C LYS A 3 -12.83 23.80 -1.58
N ARG A 4 -12.55 25.11 -1.68
CA ARG A 4 -13.12 25.99 -2.72
C ARG A 4 -12.48 25.77 -4.10
N TRP A 5 -11.28 25.17 -4.14
CA TRP A 5 -10.45 25.06 -5.34
C TRP A 5 -10.09 23.62 -5.72
N ALA A 6 -10.41 22.66 -4.84
CA ALA A 6 -10.33 21.25 -5.17
C ALA A 6 -11.71 20.83 -5.70
N ASP A 7 -11.81 20.57 -7.00
CA ASP A 7 -12.85 19.69 -7.53
C ASP A 7 -12.85 18.34 -6.76
N ASP A 8 -13.78 17.43 -7.01
CA ASP A 8 -13.91 16.09 -6.37
C ASP A 8 -12.65 15.18 -6.49
N MET A 9 -11.52 15.70 -6.96
CA MET A 9 -10.22 15.04 -7.01
C MET A 9 -9.55 14.98 -5.61
N PRO A 10 -8.92 13.85 -5.26
CA PRO A 10 -8.22 13.70 -3.99
C PRO A 10 -7.07 14.71 -3.85
N LEU A 11 -6.74 15.08 -2.61
CA LEU A 11 -5.74 16.11 -2.21
C LEU A 11 -4.31 15.92 -2.79
N THR A 12 -4.03 14.81 -3.46
CA THR A 12 -2.73 14.50 -4.08
C THR A 12 -2.90 14.01 -5.52
N SER A 13 -3.87 14.56 -6.27
CA SER A 13 -4.10 14.21 -7.67
C SER A 13 -2.92 14.64 -8.54
N ASN A 14 -2.46 13.73 -9.40
CA ASN A 14 -1.43 13.99 -10.42
C ASN A 14 -1.99 13.86 -11.83
N TYR A 15 -3.32 13.91 -11.98
CA TYR A 15 -3.99 13.74 -13.27
C TYR A 15 -3.35 14.65 -14.35
N PRO A 16 -3.05 14.14 -15.56
CA PRO A 16 -3.43 12.82 -16.10
C PRO A 16 -2.53 11.65 -15.71
N LEU A 17 -1.50 11.86 -14.90
CA LEU A 17 -0.59 10.78 -14.49
C LEU A 17 -1.27 9.83 -13.50
N ARG A 18 -1.02 8.54 -13.65
CA ARG A 18 -1.57 7.51 -12.76
C ARG A 18 -0.83 7.51 -11.42
N GLY A 19 -1.59 7.39 -10.34
CA GLY A 19 -1.04 7.25 -8.99
C GLY A 19 -0.54 8.56 -8.37
N GLY A 20 0.41 8.42 -7.45
CA GLY A 20 0.96 9.52 -6.65
C GLY A 20 2.11 9.07 -5.77
N LYS A 21 2.50 9.88 -4.78
CA LYS A 21 3.55 9.56 -3.80
C LYS A 21 3.53 8.09 -3.37
N ALA A 22 4.64 7.36 -3.37
CA ALA A 22 4.68 5.93 -3.01
C ALA A 22 3.92 4.99 -3.97
N THR A 23 3.88 5.35 -5.25
CA THR A 23 3.45 4.43 -6.32
C THR A 23 4.52 4.37 -7.39
N VAL A 24 4.60 3.25 -8.12
CA VAL A 24 5.58 3.03 -9.20
C VAL A 24 5.15 3.62 -10.56
N PHE A 25 3.94 4.16 -10.63
CA PHE A 25 3.35 4.81 -11.80
C PHE A 25 3.90 6.24 -12.00
N GLU A 26 3.68 6.84 -13.17
CA GLU A 26 4.20 8.17 -13.53
C GLU A 26 3.82 9.25 -12.52
N GLY A 27 2.63 9.19 -11.92
CA GLY A 27 2.21 10.15 -10.90
C GLY A 27 3.00 10.04 -9.59
N GLY A 28 3.66 8.91 -9.34
CA GLY A 28 4.53 8.71 -8.18
C GLY A 28 6.02 8.91 -8.44
N THR A 29 6.43 9.00 -9.70
CA THR A 29 7.85 9.01 -10.09
C THR A 29 8.25 10.21 -10.93
N ARG A 30 7.30 10.91 -11.56
CA ARG A 30 7.54 12.09 -12.37
C ARG A 30 7.41 13.35 -11.52
N GLU A 31 8.43 14.18 -11.56
CA GLU A 31 8.51 15.40 -10.74
C GLU A 31 8.65 16.65 -11.63
N PRO A 32 8.17 17.82 -11.17
CA PRO A 32 8.52 19.08 -11.79
C PRO A 32 10.00 19.39 -11.53
N MET A 33 10.70 19.87 -12.56
CA MET A 33 12.09 20.28 -12.45
C MET A 33 12.34 21.57 -13.22
N PHE A 34 12.99 22.52 -12.56
CA PHE A 34 13.41 23.79 -13.14
C PHE A 34 14.86 24.07 -12.75
N VAL A 35 15.66 24.57 -13.69
CA VAL A 35 17.04 25.02 -13.44
C VAL A 35 17.17 26.43 -13.97
N VAL A 36 17.61 27.35 -13.10
CA VAL A 36 17.88 28.75 -13.46
C VAL A 36 19.35 29.03 -13.23
N TRP A 37 20.09 29.27 -14.30
CA TRP A 37 21.51 29.61 -14.22
C TRP A 37 21.88 30.65 -15.29
N PRO A 38 21.89 31.95 -14.91
CA PRO A 38 22.22 33.03 -15.84
C PRO A 38 23.58 32.82 -16.51
N GLY A 39 23.64 33.08 -17.82
CA GLY A 39 24.84 32.90 -18.64
C GLY A 39 25.15 31.44 -19.03
N THR A 40 24.44 30.45 -18.48
CA THR A 40 24.62 29.03 -18.82
C THR A 40 23.36 28.39 -19.39
N VAL A 41 22.24 28.50 -18.69
CA VAL A 41 20.95 27.95 -19.13
C VAL A 41 20.18 29.02 -19.90
N GLN A 42 19.75 28.71 -21.11
CA GLN A 42 18.89 29.61 -21.90
C GLN A 42 17.55 29.83 -21.16
N PRO A 43 17.18 31.08 -20.83
CA PRO A 43 15.91 31.37 -20.16
C PRO A 43 14.71 30.88 -20.98
N GLY A 44 13.72 30.28 -20.31
CA GLY A 44 12.48 29.80 -20.94
C GLY A 44 12.64 28.56 -21.83
N SER A 45 13.83 27.97 -21.91
CA SER A 45 14.05 26.73 -22.67
C SER A 45 13.35 25.52 -22.02
N LYS A 46 13.12 24.48 -22.82
CA LYS A 46 12.51 23.20 -22.40
C LYS A 46 13.41 22.04 -22.82
N CYS A 47 13.49 21.02 -21.98
CA CYS A 47 14.18 19.76 -22.28
C CYS A 47 13.21 18.60 -22.02
N THR A 48 13.17 17.63 -22.93
CA THR A 48 12.31 16.43 -22.83
C THR A 48 13.11 15.17 -22.54
N GLU A 49 14.43 15.27 -22.44
CA GLU A 49 15.28 14.15 -22.02
C GLU A 49 14.94 13.78 -20.57
N VAL A 50 14.89 12.48 -20.29
CA VAL A 50 14.51 11.98 -18.96
C VAL A 50 15.72 12.06 -18.05
N VAL A 51 15.54 12.74 -16.92
CA VAL A 51 16.56 12.90 -15.87
C VAL A 51 16.08 12.23 -14.58
N SER A 52 17.03 11.85 -13.74
CA SER A 52 16.78 11.21 -12.45
C SER A 52 17.49 11.97 -11.33
N SER A 53 17.01 11.83 -10.10
CA SER A 53 17.60 12.52 -8.93
C SER A 53 19.08 12.17 -8.71
N VAL A 54 19.51 10.97 -9.10
CA VAL A 54 20.92 10.53 -9.04
C VAL A 54 21.85 11.37 -9.92
N ASP A 55 21.31 12.14 -10.87
CA ASP A 55 22.08 12.97 -11.80
C ASP A 55 22.54 14.28 -11.20
N PHE A 56 21.85 14.74 -10.15
CA PHE A 56 22.16 16.02 -9.53
C PHE A 56 23.54 16.00 -8.89
N TYR A 57 23.94 14.88 -8.30
CA TYR A 57 25.26 14.76 -7.67
C TYR A 57 26.42 14.97 -8.67
N PRO A 58 26.56 14.19 -9.77
CA PRO A 58 27.61 14.43 -10.77
C PRO A 58 27.49 15.80 -11.44
N THR A 59 26.26 16.30 -11.64
CA THR A 59 26.05 17.63 -12.23
C THR A 59 26.61 18.71 -11.33
N ILE A 60 26.28 18.70 -10.04
CA ILE A 60 26.76 19.70 -9.07
C ILE A 60 28.28 19.64 -8.96
N LEU A 61 28.88 18.44 -8.94
CA LEU A 61 30.34 18.30 -8.96
C LEU A 61 30.96 18.99 -10.19
N GLU A 62 30.42 18.76 -11.38
CA GLU A 62 30.88 19.42 -12.61
C GLU A 62 30.70 20.94 -12.54
N MET A 63 29.56 21.42 -12.01
CA MET A 63 29.28 22.85 -11.84
C MET A 63 30.32 23.57 -10.99
N VAL A 64 30.84 22.92 -9.95
CA VAL A 64 31.85 23.49 -9.05
C VAL A 64 33.29 23.09 -9.41
N GLY A 65 33.49 22.42 -10.55
CA GLY A 65 34.82 22.00 -11.01
C GLY A 65 35.48 20.91 -10.15
N LEU A 66 34.68 20.14 -9.40
CA LEU A 66 35.16 19.04 -8.57
C LEU A 66 35.04 17.69 -9.31
N LYS A 67 35.88 16.74 -8.89
CA LYS A 67 35.81 15.35 -9.36
C LYS A 67 35.18 14.47 -8.28
N PRO A 68 34.50 13.36 -8.65
CA PRO A 68 34.08 12.34 -7.70
C PRO A 68 35.28 11.81 -6.91
N LYS A 69 35.04 11.30 -5.70
CA LYS A 69 36.12 10.66 -4.94
C LYS A 69 36.64 9.44 -5.69
N SER A 70 37.94 9.16 -5.56
CA SER A 70 38.54 7.97 -6.16
C SER A 70 37.80 6.71 -5.71
N GLY A 71 37.43 5.85 -6.67
CA GLY A 71 36.68 4.61 -6.42
C GLY A 71 35.17 4.78 -6.20
N GLN A 72 34.64 6.01 -6.19
CA GLN A 72 33.20 6.23 -6.10
C GLN A 72 32.53 5.84 -7.42
N ILE A 73 31.56 4.93 -7.34
CA ILE A 73 30.69 4.55 -8.46
C ILE A 73 29.52 5.54 -8.47
N LEU A 74 29.19 6.09 -9.64
CA LEU A 74 28.07 6.98 -9.83
C LEU A 74 27.03 6.31 -10.72
N ASP A 75 25.80 6.22 -10.22
CA ASP A 75 24.67 5.71 -11.01
C ASP A 75 24.14 6.74 -12.01
N GLY A 76 24.24 8.03 -11.64
CA GLY A 76 23.89 9.15 -12.50
C GLY A 76 25.05 9.64 -13.36
N GLU A 77 24.71 10.45 -14.36
CA GLU A 77 25.67 11.22 -15.15
C GLU A 77 25.22 12.69 -15.19
N SER A 78 26.17 13.59 -15.43
CA SER A 78 25.91 15.02 -15.41
C SER A 78 24.93 15.45 -16.51
N ILE A 79 23.95 16.28 -16.15
CA ILE A 79 22.99 16.89 -17.08
C ILE A 79 23.51 18.20 -17.70
N MET A 80 24.77 18.59 -17.43
CA MET A 80 25.38 19.79 -18.02
C MET A 80 25.25 19.90 -19.55
N PRO A 81 25.38 18.81 -20.34
CA PRO A 81 25.12 18.87 -21.77
C PRO A 81 23.68 19.27 -22.13
N LEU A 82 22.70 18.90 -21.30
CA LEU A 82 21.30 19.30 -21.48
C LEU A 82 21.12 20.78 -21.14
N LEU A 83 21.70 21.23 -20.02
CA LEU A 83 21.61 22.62 -19.55
C LEU A 83 22.23 23.62 -20.53
N LYS A 84 23.35 23.23 -21.16
CA LYS A 84 24.05 24.02 -22.19
C LYS A 84 23.53 23.77 -23.61
N GLN A 85 22.60 22.83 -23.78
CA GLN A 85 22.09 22.38 -25.10
C GLN A 85 23.20 21.93 -26.07
N THR A 86 24.24 21.29 -25.55
CA THR A 86 25.40 20.82 -26.33
C THR A 86 25.37 19.32 -26.61
N GLY A 87 24.39 18.59 -26.08
CA GLY A 87 24.30 17.14 -26.29
C GLY A 87 23.15 16.49 -25.53
N LYS A 88 23.24 15.16 -25.41
CA LYS A 88 22.28 14.29 -24.73
C LYS A 88 22.97 13.50 -23.63
N LEU A 89 22.16 12.86 -22.79
CA LEU A 89 22.61 11.85 -21.83
C LEU A 89 23.02 10.57 -22.58
N LYS A 90 23.97 9.83 -22.02
CA LYS A 90 24.49 8.59 -22.63
C LYS A 90 23.70 7.36 -22.21
N ARG A 91 23.06 7.40 -21.03
CA ARG A 91 22.29 6.26 -20.53
C ARG A 91 21.14 5.92 -21.49
N GLU A 92 20.85 4.64 -21.61
CA GLU A 92 19.73 4.17 -22.42
C GLU A 92 18.44 3.97 -21.61
N ALA A 93 18.57 3.75 -20.30
CA ALA A 93 17.47 3.40 -19.44
C ALA A 93 17.60 4.00 -18.03
N ILE A 94 16.45 4.20 -17.38
CA ILE A 94 16.34 4.62 -15.98
C ILE A 94 15.52 3.58 -15.24
N PHE A 95 15.87 3.36 -13.98
CA PHE A 95 15.28 2.34 -13.12
C PHE A 95 14.75 2.96 -11.83
N CYS A 96 13.75 2.31 -11.26
CA CYS A 96 13.40 2.46 -9.86
C CYS A 96 13.06 1.10 -9.29
N HIS A 97 13.60 0.82 -8.13
CA HIS A 97 13.35 -0.41 -7.40
C HIS A 97 12.70 -0.07 -6.06
N PHE A 98 11.45 -0.50 -5.91
CA PHE A 98 10.66 -0.28 -4.70
C PHE A 98 10.08 -1.62 -4.23
N PRO A 99 10.86 -2.43 -3.47
CA PRO A 99 10.50 -3.78 -3.06
C PRO A 99 9.52 -3.79 -1.87
N HIS A 100 8.59 -2.84 -1.84
CA HIS A 100 7.62 -2.66 -0.76
C HIS A 100 6.22 -2.52 -1.35
N SER A 101 5.30 -3.35 -0.85
CA SER A 101 3.88 -3.26 -1.22
C SER A 101 3.21 -2.14 -0.43
N MET A 102 2.41 -1.34 -1.13
CA MET A 102 1.51 -0.34 -0.55
C MET A 102 0.05 -0.83 -0.62
N GLY A 103 -0.15 -2.16 -0.59
CA GLY A 103 -1.44 -2.80 -0.77
C GLY A 103 -2.01 -2.52 -2.16
N GLN A 104 -3.32 -2.27 -2.22
CA GLN A 104 -4.03 -1.99 -3.48
C GLN A 104 -3.50 -0.75 -4.23
N ARG A 105 -2.74 0.12 -3.57
CA ARG A 105 -2.29 1.40 -4.15
C ARG A 105 -1.06 1.24 -5.07
N SER A 106 -0.16 0.33 -4.75
CA SER A 106 1.03 0.04 -5.56
C SER A 106 1.62 -1.30 -5.14
N PRO A 107 2.01 -2.16 -6.09
CA PRO A 107 2.70 -3.38 -5.77
C PRO A 107 4.15 -3.11 -5.36
N ALA A 108 4.77 -4.09 -4.70
CA ALA A 108 6.23 -4.17 -4.65
C ALA A 108 6.73 -4.45 -6.08
N ALA A 109 7.59 -3.59 -6.62
CA ALA A 109 7.96 -3.66 -8.02
C ALA A 109 9.31 -3.03 -8.34
N THR A 110 9.84 -3.41 -9.50
CA THR A 110 10.92 -2.70 -10.18
C THR A 110 10.38 -2.22 -11.52
N TRP A 111 10.67 -0.98 -11.90
CA TRP A 111 10.40 -0.52 -13.25
C TRP A 111 11.65 -0.06 -13.96
N VAL A 112 11.63 -0.22 -15.28
CA VAL A 112 12.61 0.32 -16.21
C VAL A 112 11.90 1.18 -17.25
N ARG A 113 12.48 2.33 -17.59
CA ARG A 113 12.08 3.14 -18.74
C ARG A 113 13.24 3.22 -19.73
N LYS A 114 12.99 2.80 -20.97
CA LYS A 114 13.93 2.92 -22.11
C LYS A 114 13.22 3.63 -23.25
N GLY A 115 13.58 4.88 -23.49
CA GLY A 115 12.87 5.77 -24.41
C GLY A 115 11.40 5.96 -24.03
N ASP A 116 10.50 5.63 -24.96
CA ASP A 116 9.04 5.76 -24.78
C ASP A 116 8.44 4.60 -23.97
N TRP A 117 9.17 3.50 -23.78
CA TRP A 117 8.64 2.30 -23.14
C TRP A 117 8.97 2.24 -21.66
N LYS A 118 7.97 1.91 -20.85
CA LYS A 118 8.11 1.61 -19.43
C LYS A 118 7.58 0.21 -19.14
N LEU A 119 8.42 -0.62 -18.54
CA LEU A 119 8.02 -1.93 -18.01
C LEU A 119 8.06 -1.85 -16.48
N ILE A 120 7.01 -2.35 -15.83
CA ILE A 120 6.91 -2.55 -14.39
C ILE A 120 6.84 -4.06 -14.15
N ARG A 121 7.85 -4.63 -13.49
CA ARG A 121 7.89 -6.00 -12.97
C ARG A 121 7.36 -6.00 -11.54
N VAL A 122 6.29 -6.74 -11.29
CA VAL A 122 5.61 -6.87 -10.00
C VAL A 122 6.07 -8.14 -9.29
N TYR A 123 6.30 -8.07 -7.98
CA TYR A 123 6.74 -9.20 -7.15
C TYR A 123 5.61 -9.88 -6.34
N ASP A 124 4.45 -9.23 -6.25
CA ASP A 124 3.28 -9.73 -5.52
C ASP A 124 2.05 -9.61 -6.44
N THR A 125 1.55 -10.73 -6.94
CA THR A 125 0.46 -10.78 -7.93
C THR A 125 -0.93 -10.92 -7.31
N ALA A 126 -1.18 -10.23 -6.19
CA ALA A 126 -2.49 -10.12 -5.59
C ALA A 126 -3.33 -9.03 -6.30
N GLU A 127 -4.66 -9.13 -6.22
CA GLU A 127 -5.56 -8.07 -6.70
C GLU A 127 -5.16 -6.69 -6.13
N PRO A 128 -5.10 -5.62 -6.96
CA PRO A 128 -5.50 -5.54 -8.37
C PRO A 128 -4.36 -5.81 -9.39
N PHE A 129 -3.18 -6.25 -8.95
CA PHE A 129 -1.99 -6.44 -9.78
C PHE A 129 -1.76 -7.92 -10.10
N THR A 130 -2.70 -8.55 -10.80
CA THR A 130 -2.68 -10.01 -11.06
C THR A 130 -1.65 -10.46 -12.09
N GLU A 131 -1.09 -9.53 -12.87
CA GLU A 131 -0.11 -9.81 -13.90
C GLU A 131 1.31 -9.48 -13.41
N PRO A 132 2.32 -10.31 -13.69
CA PRO A 132 3.71 -10.05 -13.26
C PRO A 132 4.34 -8.86 -14.00
N TYR A 133 3.79 -8.48 -15.15
CA TYR A 133 4.34 -7.45 -16.03
C TYR A 133 3.28 -6.46 -16.48
N HIS A 134 3.61 -5.18 -16.34
CA HIS A 134 2.84 -4.08 -16.90
C HIS A 134 3.70 -3.25 -17.83
N LEU A 135 3.38 -3.27 -19.12
CA LEU A 135 4.12 -2.57 -20.17
C LEU A 135 3.29 -1.42 -20.72
N TYR A 136 3.87 -0.23 -20.76
CA TYR A 136 3.24 0.99 -21.25
C TYR A 136 4.14 1.71 -22.26
N ASN A 137 3.51 2.36 -23.23
CA ASN A 137 4.16 3.35 -24.10
C ASN A 137 3.77 4.74 -23.60
N LEU A 138 4.70 5.46 -22.97
CA LEU A 138 4.44 6.75 -22.33
C LEU A 138 4.30 7.92 -23.31
N LYS A 139 4.65 7.72 -24.59
CA LYS A 139 4.39 8.71 -25.63
C LYS A 139 2.92 8.72 -26.03
N ASP A 140 2.32 7.53 -26.11
CA ASP A 140 0.94 7.35 -26.57
C ASP A 140 -0.07 7.21 -25.40
N ASP A 141 0.39 6.73 -24.23
CA ASP A 141 -0.40 6.49 -23.03
C ASP A 141 0.36 6.96 -21.78
N LEU A 142 0.41 8.29 -21.61
CA LEU A 142 1.04 8.92 -20.45
C LEU A 142 0.33 8.56 -19.12
N SER A 143 -0.93 8.15 -19.20
CA SER A 143 -1.76 7.80 -18.05
C SER A 143 -1.61 6.33 -17.63
N GLU A 144 -0.78 5.53 -18.31
CA GLU A 144 -0.54 4.11 -18.01
C GLU A 144 -1.84 3.30 -17.82
N THR A 145 -2.78 3.51 -18.76
CA THR A 145 -4.13 2.95 -18.73
C THR A 145 -4.25 1.63 -19.48
N ASN A 146 -3.39 1.38 -20.47
CA ASN A 146 -3.46 0.22 -21.35
C ASN A 146 -2.21 -0.66 -21.20
N ASN A 147 -2.31 -1.74 -20.42
CA ASN A 147 -1.22 -2.71 -20.29
C ASN A 147 -1.02 -3.49 -21.59
N LEU A 148 0.15 -3.32 -22.21
CA LEU A 148 0.53 -3.96 -23.48
C LEU A 148 1.34 -5.26 -23.29
N ALA A 149 1.60 -5.70 -22.06
CA ALA A 149 2.52 -6.81 -21.78
C ALA A 149 2.14 -8.09 -22.52
N ALA A 150 0.86 -8.48 -22.48
CA ALA A 150 0.35 -9.67 -23.19
C ALA A 150 0.42 -9.55 -24.73
N LYS A 151 0.39 -8.32 -25.26
CA LYS A 151 0.41 -8.05 -26.71
C LYS A 151 1.84 -7.92 -27.25
N MET A 152 2.83 -7.65 -26.39
CA MET A 152 4.21 -7.38 -26.80
C MET A 152 5.23 -8.17 -25.96
N PRO A 153 5.16 -9.52 -25.94
CA PRO A 153 6.02 -10.35 -25.09
C PRO A 153 7.51 -10.17 -25.36
N GLU A 154 7.92 -9.95 -26.62
CA GLU A 154 9.33 -9.71 -26.95
C GLU A 154 9.85 -8.38 -26.36
N LYS A 155 8.99 -7.35 -26.29
CA LYS A 155 9.34 -6.07 -25.65
C LYS A 155 9.44 -6.21 -24.14
N VAL A 156 8.54 -6.99 -23.53
CA VAL A 156 8.64 -7.35 -22.11
C VAL A 156 9.98 -8.02 -21.86
N LYS A 157 10.30 -9.09 -22.60
CA LYS A 157 11.56 -9.84 -22.45
C LYS A 157 12.81 -8.95 -22.58
N GLU A 158 12.83 -8.04 -23.56
CA GLU A 158 13.93 -7.07 -23.75
C GLU A 158 14.13 -6.18 -22.52
N LEU A 159 13.06 -5.53 -22.03
CA LEU A 159 13.14 -4.60 -20.92
C LEU A 159 13.36 -5.33 -19.59
N ASP A 160 12.80 -6.52 -19.46
CA ASP A 160 12.92 -7.34 -18.27
C ASP A 160 14.36 -7.84 -18.06
N ALA A 161 15.08 -8.13 -19.15
CA ALA A 161 16.52 -8.42 -19.09
C ALA A 161 17.34 -7.23 -18.58
N LEU A 162 16.90 -5.99 -18.82
CA LEU A 162 17.53 -4.80 -18.23
C LEU A 162 17.29 -4.73 -16.71
N ILE A 163 16.10 -5.11 -16.25
CA ILE A 163 15.79 -5.21 -14.82
C ILE A 163 16.69 -6.26 -14.16
N ASP A 164 16.84 -7.45 -14.76
CA ASP A 164 17.72 -8.50 -14.21
C ASP A 164 19.16 -8.02 -14.06
N LYS A 165 19.68 -7.35 -15.09
CA LYS A 165 21.02 -6.75 -15.05
C LYS A 165 21.14 -5.71 -13.94
N PHE A 166 20.17 -4.80 -13.83
CA PHE A 166 20.14 -3.77 -12.80
C PHE A 166 20.13 -4.36 -11.38
N LEU A 167 19.28 -5.35 -11.11
CA LEU A 167 19.20 -5.99 -9.79
C LEU A 167 20.50 -6.71 -9.44
N LYS A 168 21.13 -7.39 -10.40
CA LYS A 168 22.42 -8.06 -10.23
C LYS A 168 23.55 -7.08 -9.96
N ASP A 169 23.66 -6.02 -10.76
CA ASP A 169 24.76 -5.05 -10.68
C ASP A 169 24.69 -4.24 -9.37
N THR A 170 23.49 -3.98 -8.86
CA THR A 170 23.27 -3.20 -7.62
C THR A 170 23.20 -4.05 -6.35
N GLY A 171 23.05 -5.37 -6.47
CA GLY A 171 22.79 -6.24 -5.32
C GLY A 171 21.44 -5.97 -4.65
N ALA A 172 20.48 -5.41 -5.39
CA ALA A 172 19.16 -5.08 -4.86
C ALA A 172 18.41 -6.34 -4.37
N VAL A 173 17.78 -6.22 -3.20
CA VAL A 173 17.03 -7.32 -2.59
C VAL A 173 15.62 -7.39 -3.16
N VAL A 174 15.20 -8.58 -3.59
CA VAL A 174 13.83 -8.82 -4.06
C VAL A 174 12.97 -9.39 -2.94
N PRO A 175 11.67 -9.01 -2.86
CA PRO A 175 10.74 -9.63 -1.92
C PRO A 175 10.68 -11.14 -2.12
N ILE A 176 10.60 -11.89 -1.02
CA ILE A 176 10.35 -13.32 -1.03
C ILE A 176 8.93 -13.62 -0.53
N PRO A 177 8.28 -14.70 -1.00
CA PRO A 177 6.99 -15.12 -0.47
C PRO A 177 7.05 -15.28 1.06
N ASN A 178 6.08 -14.70 1.77
CA ASN A 178 5.98 -14.85 3.21
C ASN A 178 5.51 -16.28 3.55
N PRO A 179 6.35 -17.14 4.17
CA PRO A 179 5.98 -18.52 4.47
C PRO A 179 4.86 -18.63 5.52
N LYS A 180 4.51 -17.54 6.19
CA LYS A 180 3.41 -17.45 7.17
C LYS A 180 2.16 -16.74 6.61
N TYR A 181 2.10 -16.50 5.30
CA TYR A 181 0.92 -15.91 4.69
C TYR A 181 -0.27 -16.88 4.79
N ASP A 182 -1.38 -16.38 5.36
CA ASP A 182 -2.65 -17.10 5.43
C ASP A 182 -3.67 -16.35 4.57
N PRO A 183 -4.04 -16.88 3.38
CA PRO A 183 -4.98 -16.20 2.48
C PRO A 183 -6.36 -16.00 3.13
N LYS A 184 -6.75 -16.87 4.07
CA LYS A 184 -8.03 -16.72 4.80
C LYS A 184 -7.95 -15.53 5.76
N ALA A 185 -6.89 -15.42 6.55
CA ALA A 185 -6.72 -14.28 7.45
C ALA A 185 -6.60 -12.95 6.68
N ALA A 186 -5.97 -12.95 5.49
CA ALA A 186 -5.90 -11.77 4.63
C ALA A 186 -7.29 -11.33 4.12
N ALA A 187 -8.12 -12.27 3.65
CA ALA A 187 -9.49 -12.00 3.22
C ALA A 187 -10.36 -11.42 4.35
N LEU A 188 -10.07 -11.79 5.60
CA LEU A 188 -10.75 -11.29 6.79
C LEU A 188 -10.14 -9.99 7.35
N GLY A 189 -9.34 -9.25 6.58
CA GLY A 189 -8.74 -7.98 7.02
C GLY A 189 -7.74 -8.14 8.18
N GLY A 190 -7.09 -9.30 8.29
CA GLY A 190 -6.18 -9.65 9.38
C GLY A 190 -6.86 -10.19 10.63
N TRP A 191 -8.16 -10.51 10.57
CA TRP A 191 -8.83 -11.31 11.58
C TRP A 191 -8.58 -12.80 11.34
N VAL A 192 -8.31 -13.54 12.40
CA VAL A 192 -8.13 -15.00 12.40
C VAL A 192 -9.45 -15.64 12.82
N ASP A 193 -9.94 -16.55 11.99
CA ASP A 193 -11.15 -17.32 12.26
C ASP A 193 -10.91 -18.40 13.32
N LYS A 194 -11.72 -18.39 14.38
CA LYS A 194 -11.85 -19.43 15.41
C LYS A 194 -13.34 -19.80 15.61
N THR A 195 -14.13 -19.60 14.56
CA THR A 195 -15.51 -20.06 14.42
C THR A 195 -15.54 -21.36 13.58
N ASP A 196 -16.73 -21.82 13.22
CA ASP A 196 -16.88 -22.99 12.33
C ASP A 196 -16.58 -22.62 10.88
N SER A 197 -16.95 -21.40 10.47
CA SER A 197 -16.57 -20.83 9.19
C SER A 197 -16.70 -19.31 9.20
N ALA A 198 -15.70 -18.63 8.67
CA ALA A 198 -15.73 -17.21 8.32
C ALA A 198 -15.42 -17.00 6.82
N ASP A 199 -16.22 -16.17 6.16
CA ASP A 199 -16.05 -15.81 4.75
C ASP A 199 -16.56 -14.39 4.47
N VAL A 200 -15.93 -13.67 3.55
CA VAL A 200 -16.40 -12.34 3.12
C VAL A 200 -17.15 -12.47 1.80
N GLN A 201 -18.44 -12.16 1.82
CA GLN A 201 -19.32 -12.23 0.65
C GLN A 201 -20.02 -10.90 0.43
N ASN A 202 -19.89 -10.35 -0.77
CA ASN A 202 -20.52 -9.07 -1.15
C ASN A 202 -20.27 -7.95 -0.13
N GLY A 203 -19.05 -7.91 0.40
CA GLY A 203 -18.65 -6.92 1.37
C GLY A 203 -19.05 -7.16 2.82
N ILE A 204 -19.60 -8.34 3.13
CA ILE A 204 -20.07 -8.69 4.47
C ILE A 204 -19.28 -9.88 4.99
N LEU A 205 -18.71 -9.75 6.18
CA LEU A 205 -18.11 -10.86 6.91
C LEU A 205 -19.22 -11.73 7.51
N LYS A 206 -19.35 -12.96 7.01
CA LYS A 206 -20.31 -13.96 7.50
C LYS A 206 -19.60 -14.97 8.39
N LEU A 207 -20.13 -15.17 9.58
CA LEU A 207 -19.63 -16.10 10.58
C LEU A 207 -20.69 -17.17 10.87
N GLN A 208 -20.26 -18.43 10.97
CA GLN A 208 -21.09 -19.52 11.48
C GLN A 208 -20.59 -19.92 12.87
N LEU A 209 -21.49 -19.86 13.87
CA LEU A 209 -21.20 -20.20 15.25
C LEU A 209 -21.92 -21.50 15.63
N ALA A 210 -21.20 -22.54 16.02
CA ALA A 210 -21.75 -23.79 16.55
C ALA A 210 -21.66 -23.89 18.07
N SER A 211 -20.82 -23.06 18.71
CA SER A 211 -20.66 -23.05 20.16
C SER A 211 -20.53 -21.64 20.74
N PRO A 212 -20.86 -21.43 22.02
CA PRO A 212 -20.64 -20.15 22.72
C PRO A 212 -19.18 -19.70 22.79
N GLY A 213 -18.24 -20.61 22.48
CA GLY A 213 -16.80 -20.35 22.47
C GLY A 213 -16.24 -19.90 21.13
N ALA A 214 -17.06 -19.80 20.07
CA ALA A 214 -16.62 -19.35 18.75
C ALA A 214 -16.27 -17.86 18.76
N PHE A 215 -15.11 -17.49 18.19
CA PHE A 215 -14.66 -16.10 18.10
C PHE A 215 -13.86 -15.82 16.84
N ILE A 216 -13.68 -14.54 16.53
CA ILE A 216 -12.62 -14.07 15.63
C ILE A 216 -11.59 -13.26 16.43
N ALA A 217 -10.34 -13.27 16.00
CA ALA A 217 -9.25 -12.62 16.71
C ALA A 217 -8.41 -11.71 15.83
N THR A 218 -7.96 -10.57 16.34
CA THR A 218 -6.97 -9.73 15.67
C THR A 218 -5.79 -9.45 16.60
N ALA A 219 -4.58 -9.45 16.03
CA ALA A 219 -3.34 -9.25 16.75
C ALA A 219 -2.58 -8.01 16.21
N SER A 220 -1.51 -7.63 16.90
CA SER A 220 -0.60 -6.54 16.53
C SER A 220 -1.28 -5.16 16.43
N LEU A 221 -2.29 -4.88 17.27
CA LEU A 221 -2.99 -3.59 17.28
C LEU A 221 -2.09 -2.42 17.73
N GLN A 222 -1.13 -2.67 18.63
CA GLN A 222 -0.15 -1.68 19.14
C GLN A 222 -0.80 -0.35 19.58
N HIS A 223 -1.96 -0.42 20.23
CA HIS A 223 -2.69 0.77 20.70
C HIS A 223 -2.48 0.99 22.20
N ALA A 224 -2.10 2.19 22.61
CA ALA A 224 -1.86 2.51 24.02
C ALA A 224 -3.16 2.93 24.73
N GLY A 225 -3.46 2.28 25.84
CA GLY A 225 -4.57 2.65 26.72
C GLY A 225 -5.94 2.21 26.19
N GLU A 226 -6.97 2.93 26.64
CA GLU A 226 -8.37 2.59 26.37
C GLU A 226 -8.70 2.68 24.88
N ALA A 227 -9.60 1.79 24.45
CA ALA A 227 -10.06 1.70 23.06
C ALA A 227 -11.58 1.55 23.01
N ILE A 228 -12.21 2.08 21.96
CA ILE A 228 -13.61 1.84 21.66
C ILE A 228 -13.70 1.03 20.37
N PHE A 229 -14.31 -0.14 20.43
CA PHE A 229 -14.66 -0.91 19.24
C PHE A 229 -16.11 -0.63 18.88
N ARG A 230 -16.33 -0.03 17.71
CA ARG A 230 -17.66 0.09 17.12
C ARG A 230 -17.85 -1.03 16.10
N LEU A 231 -18.97 -1.72 16.17
CA LEU A 231 -19.28 -2.87 15.34
C LEU A 231 -20.65 -2.64 14.70
N ARG A 232 -20.82 -2.97 13.43
CA ARG A 232 -22.14 -3.10 12.81
C ARG A 232 -22.39 -4.55 12.45
N LEU A 233 -23.31 -5.19 13.16
CA LEU A 233 -23.55 -6.62 13.06
C LEU A 233 -25.04 -6.96 13.15
N ARG A 234 -25.41 -8.15 12.65
CA ARG A 234 -26.77 -8.70 12.73
C ARG A 234 -26.76 -10.20 12.92
N SER A 235 -27.83 -10.72 13.53
CA SER A 235 -28.08 -12.16 13.66
C SER A 235 -29.57 -12.42 13.82
N LEU A 236 -30.06 -13.56 13.32
CA LEU A 236 -31.41 -14.05 13.61
C LEU A 236 -31.51 -14.70 15.00
N ALA A 237 -30.41 -15.25 15.54
CA ALA A 237 -30.40 -15.88 16.86
C ALA A 237 -30.08 -14.86 17.96
N GLY A 238 -29.10 -13.98 17.69
CA GLY A 238 -28.59 -12.97 18.62
C GLY A 238 -28.03 -13.59 19.91
N GLY A 239 -28.05 -12.82 20.99
CA GLY A 239 -27.63 -13.22 22.32
C GLY A 239 -26.41 -12.44 22.84
N PRO A 240 -25.94 -12.77 24.06
CA PRO A 240 -24.79 -12.12 24.66
C PRO A 240 -23.52 -12.32 23.83
N GLY A 241 -22.86 -11.23 23.50
CA GLY A 241 -21.52 -11.18 22.95
C GLY A 241 -20.51 -10.71 23.99
N LYS A 242 -19.23 -10.84 23.68
CA LYS A 242 -18.15 -10.29 24.51
C LYS A 242 -16.90 -9.99 23.71
N MET A 243 -16.11 -9.07 24.22
CA MET A 243 -14.73 -8.87 23.78
C MET A 243 -13.78 -9.17 24.92
N THR A 244 -12.72 -9.92 24.62
CA THR A 244 -11.61 -10.16 25.55
C THR A 244 -10.32 -9.68 24.93
N TRP A 245 -9.36 -9.21 25.74
CA TRP A 245 -8.10 -8.72 25.23
C TRP A 245 -6.92 -9.17 26.08
N ARG A 246 -5.71 -8.95 25.54
CA ARG A 246 -4.47 -8.93 26.30
C ARG A 246 -3.61 -7.74 25.90
N THR A 247 -2.76 -7.31 26.83
CA THR A 247 -1.79 -6.23 26.66
C THR A 247 -0.38 -6.78 26.41
N ALA A 248 0.55 -5.92 25.98
CA ALA A 248 1.90 -6.31 25.55
C ALA A 248 2.72 -7.00 26.66
N ASP A 249 2.46 -6.66 27.92
CA ASP A 249 3.07 -7.25 29.11
C ASP A 249 2.49 -8.62 29.50
N GLN A 250 1.39 -9.03 28.86
CA GLN A 250 0.70 -10.29 29.14
C GLN A 250 1.02 -11.37 28.10
N LYS A 251 1.48 -12.52 28.58
CA LYS A 251 1.72 -13.72 27.73
C LYS A 251 0.40 -14.37 27.31
N GLU A 252 -0.53 -14.51 28.25
CA GLU A 252 -1.82 -15.17 28.05
C GLU A 252 -2.99 -14.20 28.22
N PHE A 253 -4.19 -14.59 27.77
CA PHE A 253 -5.42 -13.88 28.10
C PHE A 253 -5.76 -14.11 29.58
N VAL A 254 -6.10 -13.04 30.29
CA VAL A 254 -6.55 -13.12 31.69
C VAL A 254 -8.08 -13.10 31.74
N GLU A 255 -8.67 -13.90 32.63
CA GLU A 255 -10.12 -14.13 32.68
C GLU A 255 -10.95 -12.86 32.97
N VAL A 256 -10.38 -11.92 33.72
CA VAL A 256 -11.04 -10.67 34.13
C VAL A 256 -11.10 -9.62 33.01
N GLN A 257 -10.32 -9.78 31.93
CA GLN A 257 -10.31 -8.84 30.80
C GLN A 257 -11.39 -9.20 29.79
N VAL A 258 -12.63 -8.91 30.17
CA VAL A 258 -13.83 -9.16 29.37
C VAL A 258 -14.79 -7.96 29.46
N VAL A 259 -15.34 -7.57 28.31
CA VAL A 259 -16.44 -6.60 28.23
C VAL A 259 -17.59 -7.25 27.47
N PRO A 260 -18.74 -7.48 28.11
CA PRO A 260 -19.91 -8.03 27.45
C PRO A 260 -20.64 -6.96 26.62
N PHE A 261 -21.45 -7.42 25.67
CA PHE A 261 -22.44 -6.63 24.96
C PHE A 261 -23.60 -7.54 24.55
N ASP A 262 -24.71 -6.99 24.08
CA ASP A 262 -25.84 -7.77 23.59
C ASP A 262 -26.06 -7.54 22.09
N LEU A 263 -26.33 -8.63 21.36
CA LEU A 263 -26.75 -8.61 19.97
C LEU A 263 -28.22 -9.03 19.88
N PRO A 264 -29.13 -8.17 19.42
CA PRO A 264 -30.51 -8.57 19.18
C PRO A 264 -30.62 -9.69 18.13
N GLY A 265 -31.52 -10.63 18.38
CA GLY A 265 -31.82 -11.76 17.49
C GLY A 265 -33.02 -11.47 16.58
N ASP A 266 -33.01 -10.34 15.89
CA ASP A 266 -34.11 -9.86 15.05
C ASP A 266 -33.75 -9.79 13.55
N GLY A 267 -32.51 -10.17 13.20
CA GLY A 267 -31.99 -10.10 11.83
C GLY A 267 -31.74 -8.68 11.31
N GLN A 268 -31.93 -7.64 12.13
CA GLN A 268 -31.66 -6.26 11.76
C GLN A 268 -30.22 -5.87 12.05
N TRP A 269 -29.72 -4.86 11.32
CA TRP A 269 -28.40 -4.31 11.57
C TRP A 269 -28.40 -3.46 12.85
N HIS A 270 -27.52 -3.80 13.79
CA HIS A 270 -27.31 -3.07 15.02
C HIS A 270 -25.89 -2.54 15.09
N GLU A 271 -25.76 -1.31 15.58
CA GLU A 271 -24.45 -0.74 15.94
C GLU A 271 -24.19 -0.94 17.43
N VAL A 272 -23.10 -1.63 17.75
CA VAL A 272 -22.67 -1.89 19.12
C VAL A 272 -21.35 -1.17 19.37
N SER A 273 -21.24 -0.49 20.51
CA SER A 273 -20.01 0.15 20.96
C SER A 273 -19.48 -0.52 22.22
N VAL A 274 -18.29 -1.11 22.14
CA VAL A 274 -17.63 -1.84 23.22
C VAL A 274 -16.41 -1.05 23.68
N LYS A 275 -16.47 -0.51 24.91
CA LYS A 275 -15.34 0.21 25.52
C LYS A 275 -14.41 -0.80 26.18
N VAL A 276 -13.18 -0.92 25.67
CA VAL A 276 -12.14 -1.81 26.18
C VAL A 276 -11.17 -0.99 27.06
N PRO A 277 -11.23 -1.13 28.40
CA PRO A 277 -10.43 -0.34 29.33
C PRO A 277 -9.02 -0.94 29.47
N ALA A 278 -8.27 -1.03 28.37
CA ALA A 278 -6.94 -1.64 28.38
C ALA A 278 -5.95 -0.79 29.19
N LYS A 279 -5.23 -1.43 30.12
CA LYS A 279 -4.16 -0.80 30.91
C LYS A 279 -2.82 -1.19 30.29
N GLY A 280 -2.19 -0.27 29.56
CA GLY A 280 -0.97 -0.53 28.79
C GLY A 280 -1.25 -0.66 27.29
N THR A 281 -0.38 -1.35 26.55
CA THR A 281 -0.50 -1.46 25.09
C THR A 281 -1.38 -2.65 24.72
N LEU A 282 -2.55 -2.39 24.16
CA LEU A 282 -3.45 -3.37 23.58
C LEU A 282 -2.80 -4.02 22.34
N VAL A 283 -2.66 -5.35 22.38
CA VAL A 283 -1.98 -6.10 21.30
C VAL A 283 -2.84 -7.17 20.66
N HIS A 284 -3.80 -7.75 21.38
CA HIS A 284 -4.65 -8.81 20.84
C HIS A 284 -6.06 -8.69 21.42
N VAL A 285 -7.05 -8.79 20.56
CA VAL A 285 -8.48 -8.77 20.88
C VAL A 285 -9.16 -10.01 20.28
N ARG A 286 -10.04 -10.64 21.05
CA ARG A 286 -10.99 -11.66 20.58
C ARG A 286 -12.39 -11.09 20.66
N LEU A 287 -13.15 -11.21 19.58
CA LEU A 287 -14.55 -10.86 19.49
C LEU A 287 -15.36 -12.16 19.45
N TYR A 288 -16.18 -12.37 20.47
CA TYR A 288 -17.19 -13.41 20.54
C TYR A 288 -18.53 -12.73 20.20
N PRO A 289 -19.00 -12.83 18.95
CA PRO A 289 -20.10 -12.00 18.46
C PRO A 289 -21.45 -12.30 19.10
N ALA A 290 -21.72 -13.58 19.41
CA ALA A 290 -22.91 -14.04 20.12
C ALA A 290 -22.65 -15.41 20.74
N SER A 291 -23.30 -15.71 21.87
CA SER A 291 -23.18 -17.00 22.55
C SER A 291 -24.14 -18.07 22.03
N LYS A 292 -25.22 -17.68 21.33
CA LYS A 292 -26.17 -18.64 20.75
C LYS A 292 -25.63 -19.13 19.40
N PRO A 293 -25.73 -20.44 19.10
CA PRO A 293 -25.41 -20.96 17.78
C PRO A 293 -26.25 -20.31 16.68
N GLY A 294 -25.64 -20.06 15.53
CA GLY A 294 -26.28 -19.41 14.39
C GLY A 294 -25.33 -18.58 13.55
N ALA A 295 -25.88 -17.99 12.48
CA ALA A 295 -25.15 -17.07 11.64
C ALA A 295 -25.06 -15.67 12.29
N VAL A 296 -23.89 -15.05 12.19
CA VAL A 296 -23.68 -13.63 12.46
C VAL A 296 -23.07 -12.99 11.23
N GLU A 297 -23.60 -11.85 10.83
CA GLU A 297 -23.03 -11.04 9.76
C GLU A 297 -22.49 -9.74 10.32
N ILE A 298 -21.32 -9.34 9.85
CA ILE A 298 -20.61 -8.11 10.25
C ILE A 298 -20.33 -7.29 9.00
N ASP A 299 -20.81 -6.05 8.99
CA ASP A 299 -20.59 -5.10 7.90
C ASP A 299 -19.23 -4.42 8.04
N TRP A 300 -18.96 -3.88 9.24
CA TRP A 300 -17.66 -3.28 9.55
C TRP A 300 -17.33 -3.37 11.04
N ILE A 301 -16.03 -3.26 11.30
CA ILE A 301 -15.44 -3.11 12.64
C ILE A 301 -14.58 -1.85 12.63
N ARG A 302 -14.69 -1.01 13.65
CA ARG A 302 -13.88 0.21 13.80
C ARG A 302 -13.24 0.23 15.17
N LEU A 303 -11.93 0.43 15.20
CA LEU A 303 -11.17 0.74 16.40
C LEU A 303 -11.02 2.27 16.49
N CYS A 304 -11.50 2.84 17.59
CA CYS A 304 -11.46 4.26 17.86
C CYS A 304 -10.69 4.54 19.17
N GLN A 305 -10.11 5.74 19.28
CA GLN A 305 -9.68 6.31 20.55
C GLN A 305 -10.89 6.64 21.44
N ALA A 306 -10.62 6.94 22.71
CA ALA A 306 -11.65 7.34 23.67
C ALA A 306 -12.40 8.62 23.27
N ASP A 307 -11.76 9.50 22.48
CA ASP A 307 -12.37 10.72 21.94
C ASP A 307 -13.21 10.49 20.66
N GLY A 308 -13.28 9.25 20.17
CA GLY A 308 -14.00 8.86 18.97
C GLY A 308 -13.19 8.89 17.67
N THR A 309 -11.94 9.35 17.70
CA THR A 309 -11.04 9.34 16.52
C THR A 309 -10.84 7.91 16.01
N GLU A 310 -11.13 7.67 14.72
CA GLU A 310 -10.92 6.35 14.10
C GLU A 310 -9.43 6.08 13.87
N LEU A 311 -8.95 4.95 14.42
CA LEU A 311 -7.57 4.49 14.28
C LEU A 311 -7.42 3.41 13.20
N LYS A 312 -8.39 2.50 13.14
CA LYS A 312 -8.39 1.40 12.17
C LYS A 312 -9.83 1.03 11.82
N VAL A 313 -10.07 0.87 10.53
CA VAL A 313 -11.36 0.46 9.99
C VAL A 313 -11.17 -0.86 9.24
N TRP A 314 -11.99 -1.83 9.57
CA TRP A 314 -12.21 -3.03 8.79
C TRP A 314 -13.57 -2.87 8.13
N ASP A 315 -13.55 -2.41 6.88
CA ASP A 315 -14.70 -2.37 5.98
C ASP A 315 -14.56 -3.57 5.06
N PHE A 316 -15.47 -4.54 5.15
CA PHE A 316 -15.34 -5.77 4.37
C PHE A 316 -15.79 -5.59 2.92
N GLY A 317 -16.43 -4.46 2.58
CA GLY A 317 -16.98 -4.15 1.26
C GLY A 317 -16.20 -3.18 0.40
N LYS A 318 -15.00 -2.75 0.83
CA LYS A 318 -14.13 -1.83 0.09
C LYS A 318 -12.68 -2.27 0.07
#